data_AF-A0A9W8MNP0-F1
#
_entry.id   AF-A0A9W8MNP0-F1
#
_cell.length_a   1.000
_cell.length_b   1.000
_cell.length_c   1.000
_cell.angle_alpha   90.00
_cell.angle_beta   90.00
_cell.angle_gamma   90.00
#
_symmetry.space_group_name_H-M   'P 1'
#
loop_
_entity.id
_entity.type
_entity.pdbx_description
1 polymer ?
#
loop_
_entity_poly.entity_id
_entity_poly.type
_entity_poly.pdbx_seq_one_letter_code
_entity_poly.pdbx_strand_id
1 'polypeptide(L)'
;MVGHTGIYDAAVAAVSATDVAVGTILEAAQKHGYVLLITADHGNAEQMRDPVTGNPHTAHTTNVVPFLMVGEGLKFKEEKQVEEEGKVKVGEGAEAAKKEGEEELDPPALCDVAPTVLDIMGLTIPDEMTGRSLLAH
;
A
#
# COMPACT_ATOMS: atom_id res chain seq x y z
N MET A 1 2.40 9.51 15.35
CA MET A 1 3.24 9.97 16.49
C MET A 1 3.94 11.30 16.22
N VAL A 2 5.10 11.35 15.56
CA VAL A 2 5.86 12.60 15.37
C VAL A 2 5.13 13.60 14.46
N GLY A 3 4.39 13.13 13.46
CA GLY A 3 3.56 14.01 12.63
C GLY A 3 2.48 14.78 13.41
N HIS A 4 1.95 14.23 14.51
CA HIS A 4 1.02 14.95 15.39
C HIS A 4 1.64 16.15 16.13
N THR A 5 2.97 16.29 16.13
CA THR A 5 3.64 17.47 16.70
C THR A 5 3.51 18.70 15.80
N GLY A 6 3.23 18.51 14.50
CA GLY A 6 3.20 19.59 13.52
C GLY A 6 4.58 20.19 13.17
N ILE A 7 5.67 19.61 13.69
CA ILE A 7 7.05 20.07 13.42
C ILE A 7 7.58 19.31 12.19
N TYR A 8 7.60 19.99 11.04
CA TYR A 8 7.99 19.39 9.75
C TYR A 8 9.37 18.72 9.81
N ASP A 9 10.40 19.43 10.27
CA ASP A 9 11.77 18.89 10.30
C ASP A 9 11.89 17.66 11.21
N ALA A 10 11.12 17.59 12.29
CA ALA A 10 11.06 16.42 13.16
C ALA A 10 10.37 15.24 12.47
N ALA A 11 9.31 15.49 11.70
CA ALA A 11 8.64 14.46 10.91
C ALA A 11 9.55 13.92 9.81
N VAL A 12 10.32 14.77 9.13
CA VAL A 12 11.34 14.34 8.16
C VAL A 12 12.36 13.42 8.83
N ALA A 13 12.94 13.83 9.96
CA ALA A 13 13.89 13.00 10.71
C ALA A 13 13.28 11.65 11.14
N ALA A 14 12.01 11.65 11.54
CA ALA A 14 11.30 10.44 11.92
C ALA A 14 11.11 9.48 10.73
N VAL A 15 10.67 9.98 9.57
CA VAL A 15 10.49 9.15 8.37
C VAL A 15 11.84 8.64 7.86
N SER A 16 12.90 9.45 7.88
CA SER A 16 14.25 8.99 7.52
C SER A 16 14.77 7.89 8.44
N ALA A 17 14.48 7.95 9.75
CA ALA A 17 14.83 6.87 10.67
C ALA A 17 14.05 5.59 10.38
N THR A 18 12.75 5.71 10.04
CA THR A 18 11.92 4.58 9.61
C THR A 18 12.46 3.92 8.35
N ASP A 19 12.88 4.70 7.34
CA ASP A 19 13.45 4.19 6.09
C ASP A 19 14.73 3.36 6.34
N VAL A 20 15.65 3.84 7.18
CA VAL A 20 16.84 3.09 7.59
C VAL A 20 16.49 1.78 8.29
N ALA A 21 15.47 1.80 9.17
CA ALA A 21 15.02 0.60 9.86
C ALA A 21 14.38 -0.42 8.90
N VAL A 22 13.58 0.05 7.94
CA VAL A 22 13.03 -0.78 6.86
C VAL A 22 14.16 -1.43 6.06
N GLY A 23 15.21 -0.69 5.71
CA GLY A 23 16.39 -1.23 5.03
C GLY A 23 17.05 -2.39 5.80
N THR A 24 17.19 -2.22 7.12
CA THR A 24 17.75 -3.28 8.00
C THR A 24 16.89 -4.56 7.98
N ILE A 25 15.56 -4.42 8.00
CA ILE A 25 14.63 -5.55 7.95
C ILE A 25 14.65 -6.20 6.57
N LEU A 26 14.68 -5.39 5.51
CA LEU A 26 14.74 -5.85 4.13
C LEU A 26 15.97 -6.73 3.88
N GLU A 27 17.16 -6.29 4.31
CA GLU A 27 18.40 -7.07 4.19
C GLU A 27 18.28 -8.43 4.89
N ALA A 28 17.72 -8.45 6.11
CA ALA A 28 17.51 -9.68 6.86
C ALA A 28 16.48 -10.59 6.18
N ALA A 29 15.36 -10.04 5.71
CA ALA A 29 14.32 -10.78 5.03
C ALA A 29 14.87 -11.47 3.77
N GLN A 30 15.60 -10.74 2.93
CA GLN A 30 16.24 -11.28 1.72
C GLN A 30 17.26 -12.38 2.06
N LYS A 31 18.13 -12.13 3.05
CA LYS A 31 19.14 -13.10 3.48
C LYS A 31 18.54 -14.43 3.95
N HIS A 32 17.35 -14.38 4.53
CA HIS A 32 16.70 -15.55 5.13
C HIS A 32 15.52 -16.10 4.30
N GLY A 33 15.32 -15.59 3.08
CA GLY A 33 14.28 -16.08 2.17
C GLY A 33 12.85 -15.77 2.63
N TYR A 34 12.64 -14.67 3.33
CA TYR A 34 11.31 -14.19 3.69
C TYR A 34 10.73 -13.30 2.59
N VAL A 35 9.41 -13.34 2.44
CA VAL A 35 8.65 -12.31 1.74
C VAL A 35 8.39 -11.17 2.71
N LEU A 36 8.72 -9.94 2.31
CA LEU A 36 8.47 -8.73 3.10
C LEU A 36 7.30 -7.96 2.51
N LEU A 37 6.26 -7.74 3.31
CA LEU A 37 5.18 -6.79 3.01
C LEU A 37 5.38 -5.52 3.83
N ILE A 38 5.23 -4.35 3.19
CA ILE A 38 5.36 -3.04 3.82
C ILE A 38 4.07 -2.25 3.54
N THR A 39 3.42 -1.77 4.60
CA THR A 39 2.19 -0.97 4.51
C THR A 39 2.10 0.06 5.63
N ALA A 40 1.03 0.86 5.63
CA ALA A 40 0.64 1.74 6.74
C ALA A 40 -0.84 1.50 7.09
N ASP A 41 -1.23 1.86 8.30
CA ASP A 41 -2.63 1.82 8.77
C ASP A 41 -3.42 3.06 8.34
N HIS A 42 -2.76 4.21 8.22
CA HIS A 42 -3.32 5.45 7.67
C HIS A 42 -2.22 6.46 7.31
N GLY A 43 -2.60 7.59 6.69
CA GLY A 43 -1.71 8.72 6.45
C GLY A 43 -1.57 9.68 7.65
N ASN A 44 -0.50 10.46 7.66
CA ASN A 44 -0.20 11.56 8.60
C ASN A 44 0.97 12.42 8.08
N ALA A 45 2.18 11.85 8.04
CA ALA A 45 3.42 12.60 7.86
C ALA A 45 3.64 13.12 6.43
N GLU A 46 2.87 12.65 5.46
CA GLU A 46 2.88 13.16 4.09
C GLU A 46 2.21 14.55 3.98
N GLN A 47 1.39 14.94 4.97
CA GLN A 47 0.81 16.28 5.06
C GLN A 47 1.07 16.91 6.43
N MET A 48 2.15 17.68 6.52
CA MET A 48 2.57 18.38 7.75
C MET A 48 2.11 19.84 7.81
N ARG A 49 1.46 20.34 6.76
CA ARG A 49 0.87 21.69 6.69
C ARG A 49 -0.52 21.62 6.09
N ASP A 50 -1.43 22.41 6.62
CA ASP A 50 -2.74 22.60 6.04
C ASP A 50 -2.59 23.36 4.71
N PRO A 51 -3.10 22.84 3.58
CA PRO A 51 -2.89 23.42 2.27
C PRO A 51 -3.62 24.75 2.05
N VAL A 52 -4.63 25.06 2.87
CA VAL A 52 -5.43 26.29 2.77
C VAL A 52 -4.85 27.39 3.66
N THR A 53 -4.51 27.04 4.90
CA THR A 53 -4.11 28.01 5.93
C THR A 53 -2.60 28.10 6.14
N GLY A 54 -1.82 27.08 5.70
CA GLY A 54 -0.38 26.99 5.89
C GLY A 54 0.06 26.61 7.31
N ASN A 55 -0.88 26.50 8.24
CA ASN A 55 -0.64 26.14 9.63
C ASN A 55 -0.15 24.69 9.77
N PRO A 56 0.54 24.34 10.87
CA PRO A 56 0.90 22.95 11.15
C PRO A 56 -0.31 22.02 11.10
N HIS A 57 -0.20 20.93 10.37
CA HIS A 57 -1.21 19.88 10.33
C HIS A 57 -0.80 18.75 11.27
N THR A 58 -1.67 18.43 12.23
CA THR A 58 -1.39 17.46 13.30
C THR A 58 -2.34 16.27 13.29
N ALA A 59 -3.20 16.13 12.29
CA ALA A 59 -4.20 15.07 12.21
C ALA A 59 -3.77 13.95 11.24
N HIS A 60 -4.54 12.86 11.21
CA HIS A 60 -4.44 11.88 10.13
C HIS A 60 -4.94 12.49 8.82
N THR A 61 -4.63 11.83 7.71
CA THR A 61 -5.22 12.11 6.40
C THR A 61 -6.09 10.95 5.96
N THR A 62 -6.84 11.16 4.88
CA THR A 62 -7.60 10.13 4.17
C THR A 62 -6.88 9.68 2.90
N ASN A 63 -5.57 9.93 2.79
CA ASN A 63 -4.77 9.49 1.66
C ASN A 63 -4.63 7.95 1.68
N VAL A 64 -4.48 7.36 0.50
CA VAL A 64 -4.17 5.93 0.36
C VAL A 64 -2.81 5.61 0.99
N VAL A 65 -2.66 4.37 1.45
CA VAL A 65 -1.42 3.85 2.03
C VAL A 65 -0.68 2.97 1.01
N PRO A 66 0.66 2.93 1.04
CA PRO A 66 1.40 2.00 0.19
C PRO A 66 1.13 0.57 0.62
N PHE A 67 1.11 -0.37 -0.34
CA PHE A 67 1.22 -1.81 -0.03
C PHE A 67 2.26 -2.42 -0.96
N LEU A 68 3.47 -2.61 -0.41
CA LEU A 68 4.64 -3.07 -1.15
C LEU A 68 4.94 -4.52 -0.81
N MET A 69 5.44 -5.28 -1.78
CA MET A 69 5.89 -6.65 -1.60
C MET A 69 7.29 -6.82 -2.16
N VAL A 70 8.17 -7.45 -1.37
CA VAL A 70 9.50 -7.87 -1.79
C VAL A 70 9.62 -9.38 -1.58
N GLY A 71 9.77 -10.12 -2.68
CA GLY A 71 9.89 -11.58 -2.70
C GLY A 71 9.95 -12.09 -4.15
N GLU A 72 10.46 -13.29 -4.37
CA GLU A 72 10.55 -13.89 -5.70
C GLU A 72 9.27 -14.64 -6.09
N GLY A 73 8.90 -14.59 -7.36
CA GLY A 73 7.82 -15.42 -7.92
C GLY A 73 6.39 -15.00 -7.55
N LEU A 74 6.21 -13.92 -6.78
CA LEU A 74 4.92 -13.39 -6.37
C LEU A 74 4.66 -12.03 -7.00
N LYS A 75 3.41 -11.75 -7.36
CA LYS A 75 2.97 -10.46 -7.89
C LYS A 75 1.56 -10.14 -7.42
N PHE A 76 1.25 -8.86 -7.24
CA PHE A 76 -0.13 -8.44 -7.03
C PHE A 76 -0.94 -8.59 -8.32
N LYS A 77 -2.27 -8.71 -8.18
CA LYS A 77 -3.22 -8.59 -9.30
C LYS A 77 -3.04 -7.22 -9.95
N GLU A 78 -3.05 -7.20 -11.28
CA GLU A 78 -3.06 -5.93 -12.02
C GLU A 78 -4.37 -5.19 -11.75
N GLU A 79 -4.27 -3.91 -11.38
CA GLU A 79 -5.44 -3.04 -11.33
C GLU A 79 -5.91 -2.76 -12.75
N LYS A 80 -7.20 -3.00 -13.02
CA LYS A 80 -7.84 -2.48 -14.22
C LYS A 80 -7.90 -0.98 -14.07
N GLN A 81 -7.15 -0.24 -14.89
CA GLN A 81 -7.23 1.22 -14.92
C GLN A 81 -8.67 1.61 -15.28
N VAL A 82 -9.36 2.28 -14.35
CA VAL A 82 -10.58 3.01 -14.68
C VAL A 82 -10.12 4.32 -15.31
N GLU A 83 -10.41 4.51 -16.61
CA GLU A 83 -10.22 5.80 -17.26
C GLU A 83 -11.12 6.83 -16.57
N GLU A 84 -10.57 7.61 -15.65
CA GLU A 84 -11.15 8.91 -15.30
C GLU A 84 -10.86 9.87 -16.46
N GLU A 85 -11.87 10.61 -16.91
CA GLU A 85 -11.76 11.54 -18.03
C GLU A 85 -10.64 12.57 -17.79
N GLY A 86 -9.42 12.28 -18.29
CA GLY A 86 -8.38 13.28 -18.51
C GLY A 86 -6.98 13.02 -17.92
N LYS A 87 -6.26 12.02 -18.45
CA LYS A 87 -4.78 11.86 -18.49
C LYS A 87 -4.12 11.51 -17.13
N VAL A 88 -3.29 10.48 -17.03
CA VAL A 88 -1.93 10.35 -17.59
C VAL A 88 -1.57 8.89 -17.92
N LYS A 89 -0.87 8.68 -19.05
CA LYS A 89 -0.16 7.43 -19.43
C LYS A 89 1.27 7.45 -18.91
N VAL A 90 1.76 6.33 -18.36
CA VAL A 90 2.97 5.61 -18.86
C VAL A 90 2.90 4.13 -18.44
N GLY A 91 3.13 3.21 -19.39
CA GLY A 91 3.32 1.76 -19.16
C GLY A 91 2.67 0.92 -20.27
N GLU A 92 3.47 0.38 -21.20
CA GLU A 92 3.03 -0.22 -22.46
C GLU A 92 2.40 -1.62 -22.30
N GLY A 93 1.25 -1.82 -22.96
CA GLY A 93 0.96 -3.07 -23.66
C GLY A 93 -0.05 -4.01 -23.02
N ALA A 94 -1.34 -3.82 -23.33
CA ALA A 94 -2.29 -4.82 -23.85
C ALA A 94 -3.72 -4.31 -23.62
N GLU A 95 -4.46 -4.07 -24.71
CA GLU A 95 -5.86 -3.69 -24.67
C GLU A 95 -6.71 -4.93 -24.32
N ALA A 96 -7.27 -4.97 -23.11
CA ALA A 96 -8.17 -6.05 -22.68
C ALA A 96 -9.63 -5.60 -22.83
N ALA A 97 -10.38 -6.29 -23.69
CA ALA A 97 -11.82 -6.09 -23.84
C ALA A 97 -12.56 -6.44 -22.55
N LYS A 98 -13.49 -5.57 -22.11
CA LYS A 98 -14.42 -5.85 -20.99
C LYS A 98 -15.18 -7.15 -21.26
N LYS A 99 -15.08 -8.13 -20.37
CA LYS A 99 -15.97 -9.30 -20.38
C LYS A 99 -17.28 -8.92 -19.71
N GLU A 100 -18.40 -9.17 -20.40
CA GLU A 100 -19.74 -9.01 -19.82
C GLU A 100 -19.90 -9.96 -18.61
N GLY A 101 -20.25 -9.40 -17.45
CA GLY A 101 -20.52 -10.17 -16.21
C GLY A 101 -19.46 -10.07 -15.11
N GLU A 102 -18.42 -9.26 -15.26
CA GLU A 102 -17.48 -8.99 -14.15
C GLU A 102 -18.09 -7.95 -13.18
N GLU A 103 -18.33 -8.34 -11.93
CA GLU A 103 -18.69 -7.39 -10.87
C GLU A 103 -17.53 -6.43 -10.62
N GLU A 104 -17.87 -5.14 -10.53
CA GLU A 104 -16.93 -4.09 -10.14
C GLU A 104 -16.59 -4.30 -8.67
N LEU A 105 -15.37 -4.78 -8.41
CA LEU A 105 -14.88 -4.98 -7.05
C LEU A 105 -14.53 -3.62 -6.44
N ASP A 106 -14.88 -3.43 -5.17
CA ASP A 106 -14.39 -2.29 -4.38
C ASP A 106 -12.86 -2.21 -4.46
N PRO A 107 -12.25 -1.01 -4.46
CA PRO A 107 -10.80 -0.87 -4.48
C PRO A 107 -10.13 -1.60 -3.30
N PRO A 108 -8.87 -2.04 -3.43
CA PRO A 108 -8.16 -2.71 -2.34
C PRO A 108 -8.16 -1.88 -1.04
N ALA A 109 -8.33 -2.55 0.09
CA ALA A 109 -8.39 -1.91 1.41
C ALA A 109 -7.62 -2.70 2.47
N LEU A 110 -7.54 -2.15 3.69
CA LEU A 110 -6.78 -2.77 4.79
C LEU A 110 -7.26 -4.17 5.16
N CYS A 111 -8.54 -4.50 4.94
CA CYS A 111 -9.08 -5.83 5.18
C CYS A 111 -8.48 -6.91 4.25
N ASP A 112 -7.85 -6.51 3.14
CA ASP A 112 -7.24 -7.41 2.16
C ASP A 112 -5.81 -7.84 2.54
N VAL A 113 -5.18 -7.16 3.52
CA VAL A 113 -3.80 -7.43 3.93
C VAL A 113 -3.64 -8.83 4.54
N ALA A 114 -4.50 -9.20 5.49
CA ALA A 114 -4.40 -10.50 6.17
C ALA A 114 -4.70 -11.70 5.23
N PRO A 115 -5.75 -11.68 4.40
CA PRO A 115 -5.95 -12.69 3.35
C PRO A 115 -4.75 -12.84 2.41
N THR A 116 -4.14 -11.72 2.01
CA THR A 116 -2.94 -11.72 1.16
C THR A 116 -1.75 -12.40 1.87
N VAL A 117 -1.55 -12.13 3.16
CA VAL A 117 -0.50 -12.79 3.96
C VAL A 117 -0.72 -14.30 4.03
N LEU A 118 -1.95 -14.75 4.30
CA LEU A 118 -2.26 -16.19 4.37
C LEU A 118 -2.02 -16.88 3.02
N ASP A 119 -2.41 -16.24 1.93
CA ASP A 119 -2.19 -16.73 0.57
C ASP A 119 -0.69 -16.87 0.24
N ILE A 120 0.13 -15.86 0.59
CA ILE A 120 1.60 -15.94 0.46
C ILE A 120 2.17 -17.13 1.24
N MET A 121 1.62 -17.42 2.42
CA MET A 121 2.06 -18.53 3.27
C MET A 121 1.52 -19.90 2.82
N GLY A 122 0.65 -19.96 1.81
CA GLY A 122 -0.04 -21.19 1.40
C GLY A 122 -1.01 -21.73 2.45
N LEU A 123 -1.57 -20.83 3.27
CA LEU A 123 -2.52 -21.16 4.33
C LEU A 123 -3.97 -20.90 3.88
N THR A 124 -4.90 -21.69 4.42
CA THR A 124 -6.33 -21.49 4.20
C THR A 124 -6.77 -20.14 4.77
N ILE A 125 -7.50 -19.36 3.95
CA ILE A 125 -8.18 -18.14 4.40
C ILE A 125 -9.51 -18.56 5.04
N PRO A 126 -9.78 -18.19 6.30
CA PRO A 126 -11.03 -18.55 6.97
C PRO A 126 -12.22 -17.76 6.42
N ASP A 127 -13.41 -18.36 6.45
CA ASP A 127 -14.64 -17.77 5.89
C ASP A 127 -15.05 -16.45 6.59
N GLU A 128 -14.60 -16.22 7.83
CA GLU A 128 -14.82 -14.95 8.54
C GLU A 128 -13.99 -13.77 7.98
N MET A 129 -12.92 -14.04 7.23
CA MET A 129 -12.16 -12.99 6.55
C MET A 129 -12.84 -12.65 5.23
N THR A 130 -13.64 -11.58 5.23
CA THR A 130 -14.36 -11.11 4.05
C THR A 130 -13.52 -10.27 3.08
N GLY A 131 -12.30 -9.91 3.48
CA GLY A 131 -11.30 -9.36 2.56
C GLY A 131 -10.81 -10.42 1.58
N ARG A 132 -10.06 -9.99 0.56
CA ARG A 132 -9.58 -10.87 -0.51
C ARG A 132 -8.06 -10.81 -0.65
N SER A 133 -7.46 -11.92 -1.06
CA SER A 133 -6.04 -11.89 -1.43
C SER A 133 -5.82 -11.01 -2.66
N LEU A 134 -4.80 -10.17 -2.59
CA LEU A 134 -4.34 -9.32 -3.68
C LEU A 134 -3.28 -10.00 -4.56
N LEU A 135 -2.87 -11.25 -4.27
CA LEU A 135 -1.92 -11.99 -5.11
C LEU A 135 -2.54 -12.44 -6.44
N ALA A 136 -1.77 -12.35 -7.52
CA ALA A 136 -2.10 -12.99 -8.79
C ALA A 136 -1.55 -14.43 -8.84
N HIS A 137 -2.39 -15.33 -9.36
CA HIS A 137 -2.12 -16.75 -9.58
C HIS A 137 -2.17 -17.08 -11.08
#